data_AF-A0A924P1H0-F1
#
_entry.id   AF-A0A924P1H0-F1
#
_cell.length_a   1.000
_cell.length_b   1.000
_cell.length_c   1.000
_cell.angle_alpha   90.00
_cell.angle_beta   90.00
_cell.angle_gamma   90.00
#
_symmetry.space_group_name_H-M   'P 1'
#
loop_
_entity.id
_entity.type
_entity.pdbx_description
1 polymer ?
#
loop_
_entity_poly.entity_id
_entity_poly.type
_entity_poly.pdbx_seq_one_letter_code
_entity_poly.pdbx_strand_id
1 'polypeptide(L)'
;MMLTALIYSILGFILVMLVMMTYQFHALKKNNTSEEQAGHMSLSQGFVYTSIVLVILLLLAFTWYKVKGTPWEGHLMEWLNIVVRLMHITFGIAWIGASFYFVFLENALNRTEDARDELAGNLWAVHGGGFYYLEKYKVAPATIPKHLHWFKYEAYFTWLSGFSLLFVVYYFNAKAMMIDTNVLNIGAGAAIGIGVGSFVAAWLIYDLMCKSRLVKNGVLFALAGFLIATAFAFFYCHVFSARAAYIHFGAMLGTLMAANVFFLIIPSQKAMVKAAREGKPLNPALGK
;
A
#
# COMPACT_ATOMS: atom_id res chain seq x y z
N MET A 1 -36.01 7.79 -15.02
CA MET A 1 -36.04 6.63 -14.10
C MET A 1 -35.58 5.34 -14.79
N MET A 2 -36.13 5.01 -15.96
CA MET A 2 -35.81 3.77 -16.70
C MET A 2 -34.33 3.62 -17.09
N LEU A 3 -33.69 4.68 -17.60
CA LEU A 3 -32.26 4.64 -17.98
C LEU A 3 -31.32 4.41 -16.78
N THR A 4 -31.64 5.00 -15.62
CA THR A 4 -30.83 4.85 -14.41
C THR A 4 -30.93 3.42 -13.87
N ALA A 5 -32.13 2.86 -13.82
CA ALA A 5 -32.33 1.46 -13.45
C ALA A 5 -31.60 0.51 -14.41
N LEU A 6 -31.68 0.78 -15.72
CA LEU A 6 -30.97 0.00 -16.73
C LEU A 6 -29.45 0.00 -16.52
N ILE A 7 -28.84 1.17 -16.29
CA ILE A 7 -27.39 1.28 -16.06
C ILE A 7 -26.97 0.50 -14.82
N TYR A 8 -27.69 0.64 -13.70
CA TYR A 8 -27.39 -0.14 -12.49
C TYR A 8 -27.56 -1.64 -12.70
N SER A 9 -28.60 -2.07 -13.41
CA SER A 9 -28.80 -3.49 -13.73
C SER A 9 -27.68 -4.05 -14.59
N ILE A 10 -27.22 -3.31 -15.61
CA ILE A 10 -26.11 -3.73 -16.48
C ILE A 10 -24.81 -3.82 -15.67
N LEU A 11 -24.44 -2.77 -14.94
CA LEU A 11 -23.22 -2.76 -14.14
C LEU A 11 -23.25 -3.81 -13.02
N GLY A 12 -24.41 -4.00 -12.38
CA GLY A 12 -24.62 -5.04 -11.38
C GLY A 12 -24.48 -6.44 -11.95
N PHE A 13 -25.07 -6.71 -13.12
CA PHE A 13 -24.91 -7.98 -13.81
C PHE A 13 -23.44 -8.25 -14.19
N ILE A 14 -22.74 -7.26 -14.76
CA ILE A 14 -21.32 -7.36 -15.09
C ILE A 14 -20.51 -7.66 -13.82
N LEU A 15 -20.79 -6.98 -12.71
CA LEU A 15 -20.08 -7.19 -11.45
C LEU A 15 -20.29 -8.62 -10.92
N VAL A 16 -21.53 -9.11 -10.89
CA VAL A 16 -21.85 -10.48 -10.46
C VAL A 16 -21.15 -11.50 -11.36
N MET A 17 -21.21 -11.31 -12.68
CA MET A 17 -20.52 -12.17 -13.65
C MET A 17 -19.01 -12.21 -13.39
N LEU A 18 -18.36 -11.05 -13.22
CA LEU A 18 -16.93 -10.98 -12.94
C LEU A 18 -16.57 -11.67 -11.61
N VAL A 19 -17.37 -11.49 -10.57
CA VAL A 19 -17.18 -12.17 -9.28
C VAL A 19 -17.31 -13.69 -9.45
N MET A 20 -18.32 -14.17 -10.18
CA MET A 20 -18.46 -15.60 -10.48
C MET A 20 -17.26 -16.15 -11.24
N MET A 21 -16.71 -15.39 -12.20
CA MET A 21 -15.50 -15.80 -12.92
C MET A 21 -14.31 -16.00 -11.96
N THR A 22 -14.18 -15.20 -10.90
CA THR A 22 -13.09 -15.40 -9.93
C THR A 22 -13.16 -16.76 -9.22
N TYR A 23 -14.37 -17.21 -8.85
CA TYR A 23 -14.59 -18.53 -8.27
C TYR A 23 -14.25 -19.65 -9.26
N GLN A 24 -14.67 -19.50 -10.52
CA GLN A 24 -14.37 -20.48 -11.57
C GLN A 24 -12.87 -20.60 -11.83
N PHE A 25 -12.15 -19.48 -11.95
CA PHE A 25 -10.70 -19.50 -12.12
C PHE A 25 -9.98 -20.16 -10.94
N HIS A 26 -10.47 -19.97 -9.71
CA HIS A 26 -9.90 -20.64 -8.54
C HIS A 26 -10.12 -22.15 -8.58
N ALA A 27 -11.31 -22.60 -9.00
CA ALA A 27 -11.62 -24.02 -9.17
C ALA A 27 -10.77 -24.68 -10.27
N LEU A 28 -10.59 -24.01 -11.42
CA LEU A 28 -9.75 -24.51 -12.52
C LEU A 28 -8.28 -24.63 -12.13
N LYS A 29 -7.76 -23.68 -11.33
CA LYS A 29 -6.39 -23.73 -10.80
C LYS A 29 -6.12 -24.93 -9.90
N LYS A 30 -7.14 -25.42 -9.19
CA LYS A 30 -7.02 -26.56 -8.28
C LYS A 30 -6.92 -27.90 -9.03
N ASN A 31 -7.43 -28.00 -10.26
CA ASN A 31 -7.63 -29.26 -10.98
C ASN A 31 -6.55 -29.55 -12.05
N ASN A 32 -5.26 -29.49 -11.70
CA ASN A 32 -4.11 -29.83 -12.57
C ASN A 32 -3.88 -28.91 -13.79
N THR A 33 -3.42 -27.68 -13.54
CA THR A 33 -2.89 -26.80 -14.59
C THR A 33 -1.37 -26.96 -14.71
N SER A 34 -0.83 -27.04 -15.93
CA SER A 34 0.63 -26.97 -16.16
C SER A 34 1.17 -25.58 -15.77
N GLU A 35 2.49 -25.43 -15.54
CA GLU A 35 3.08 -24.14 -15.11
C GLU A 35 2.79 -23.00 -16.09
N GLU A 36 2.79 -23.28 -17.39
CA GLU A 36 2.47 -22.31 -18.45
C GLU A 36 1.00 -21.88 -18.40
N GLN A 37 0.08 -22.84 -18.27
CA GLN A 37 -1.36 -22.56 -18.12
C GLN A 37 -1.66 -21.80 -16.81
N ALA A 38 -0.93 -22.09 -15.73
CA ALA A 38 -1.05 -21.36 -14.47
C ALA A 38 -0.61 -19.89 -14.63
N GLY A 39 0.40 -19.61 -15.45
CA GLY A 39 0.83 -18.25 -15.81
C GLY A 39 -0.25 -17.46 -16.54
N HIS A 40 -0.79 -18.02 -17.64
CA HIS A 40 -1.89 -17.40 -18.39
C HIS A 40 -3.13 -17.18 -17.52
N MET A 41 -3.48 -18.17 -16.69
CA MET A 41 -4.63 -18.05 -15.79
C MET A 41 -4.42 -17.00 -14.70
N SER A 42 -3.20 -16.84 -14.19
CA SER A 42 -2.87 -15.75 -13.25
C SER A 42 -3.00 -14.36 -13.89
N LEU A 43 -2.60 -14.22 -15.16
CA LEU A 43 -2.77 -12.98 -15.91
C LEU A 43 -4.26 -12.66 -16.11
N SER A 44 -5.05 -13.64 -16.55
CA SER A 44 -6.50 -13.51 -16.71
C SER A 44 -7.20 -13.16 -15.40
N GLN A 45 -6.82 -13.78 -14.29
CA GLN A 45 -7.31 -13.41 -12.96
C GLN A 45 -6.99 -11.94 -12.64
N GLY A 46 -5.79 -11.46 -12.97
CA GLY A 46 -5.41 -10.05 -12.82
C GLY A 46 -6.34 -9.11 -13.60
N PHE A 47 -6.68 -9.45 -14.85
CA PHE A 47 -7.65 -8.67 -15.63
C PHE A 47 -9.04 -8.68 -15.01
N VAL A 48 -9.53 -9.83 -14.54
CA VAL A 48 -10.84 -9.93 -13.88
C VAL A 48 -10.90 -9.05 -12.63
N TYR A 49 -9.88 -9.11 -11.77
CA TYR A 49 -9.82 -8.25 -10.58
C TYR A 49 -9.77 -6.77 -10.94
N THR A 50 -9.01 -6.40 -11.97
CA THR A 50 -8.96 -5.02 -12.47
C THR A 50 -10.33 -4.57 -12.97
N SER A 51 -11.03 -5.41 -13.74
CA SER A 51 -12.38 -5.13 -14.23
C SER A 51 -13.40 -4.98 -13.10
N ILE A 52 -13.31 -5.80 -12.05
CA ILE A 52 -14.17 -5.67 -10.86
C ILE A 52 -13.98 -4.29 -10.23
N VAL A 53 -12.74 -3.88 -10.01
CA VAL A 53 -12.43 -2.57 -9.43
C VAL A 53 -12.96 -1.43 -10.32
N LEU A 54 -12.74 -1.51 -11.63
CA LEU A 54 -13.24 -0.49 -12.57
C LEU A 54 -14.76 -0.40 -12.55
N VAL A 55 -15.48 -1.52 -12.53
CA VAL A 55 -16.94 -1.53 -12.46
C VAL A 55 -17.44 -0.94 -11.15
N ILE A 56 -16.79 -1.24 -10.02
CA ILE A 56 -17.11 -0.63 -8.72
C ILE A 56 -16.89 0.89 -8.77
N LEU A 57 -15.77 1.35 -9.32
CA LEU A 57 -15.49 2.78 -9.46
C LEU A 57 -16.50 3.48 -10.37
N LEU A 58 -16.91 2.84 -11.47
CA LEU A 58 -17.95 3.35 -12.36
C LEU A 58 -19.31 3.43 -11.65
N LEU A 59 -19.67 2.41 -10.87
CA LEU A 59 -20.89 2.43 -10.04
C LEU A 59 -20.87 3.58 -9.03
N LEU A 60 -19.74 3.80 -8.34
CA LEU A 60 -19.58 4.88 -7.39
C LEU A 60 -19.64 6.25 -8.08
N ALA A 61 -18.93 6.42 -9.20
CA ALA A 61 -18.93 7.67 -9.97
C ALA A 61 -20.31 8.00 -10.54
N PHE A 62 -21.02 7.00 -11.08
CA PHE A 62 -22.37 7.16 -11.58
C PHE A 62 -23.35 7.50 -10.45
N THR A 63 -23.26 6.80 -9.32
CA THR A 63 -24.05 7.10 -8.12
C THR A 63 -23.82 8.53 -7.67
N TRP A 64 -22.55 8.94 -7.54
CA TRP A 64 -22.18 10.32 -7.18
C TRP A 64 -22.78 11.34 -8.15
N TYR A 65 -22.62 11.14 -9.46
CA TYR A 65 -23.18 12.03 -10.47
C TYR A 65 -24.71 12.16 -10.35
N LYS A 66 -25.41 11.08 -9.98
CA LYS A 66 -26.87 11.08 -9.82
C LYS A 66 -27.35 11.77 -8.55
N VAL A 67 -26.58 11.69 -7.46
CA VAL A 67 -26.98 12.28 -6.17
C VAL A 67 -26.44 13.68 -5.94
N LYS A 68 -25.45 14.12 -6.71
CA LYS A 68 -24.84 15.45 -6.59
C LYS A 68 -25.90 16.57 -6.64
N GLY A 69 -25.86 17.48 -5.67
CA GLY A 69 -26.81 18.57 -5.50
C GLY A 69 -28.15 18.17 -4.89
N THR A 70 -28.32 16.90 -4.50
CA THR A 70 -29.52 16.40 -3.81
C THR A 70 -29.20 16.11 -2.33
N PRO A 71 -30.21 15.97 -1.45
CA PRO A 71 -29.98 15.57 -0.06
C PRO A 71 -29.23 14.23 0.09
N TRP A 72 -29.30 13.35 -0.91
CA TRP A 72 -28.62 12.06 -0.93
C TRP A 72 -27.10 12.16 -1.15
N GLU A 73 -26.59 13.31 -1.61
CA GLU A 73 -25.14 13.53 -1.73
C GLU A 73 -24.45 13.41 -0.37
N GLY A 74 -25.03 14.01 0.67
CA GLY A 74 -24.50 13.94 2.04
C GLY A 74 -24.41 12.50 2.53
N HIS A 75 -25.49 11.74 2.36
CA HIS A 75 -25.53 10.33 2.74
C HIS A 75 -24.49 9.48 2.00
N LEU A 76 -24.34 9.68 0.68
CA LEU A 76 -23.30 8.97 -0.09
C LEU A 76 -21.90 9.28 0.47
N MET A 77 -21.61 10.55 0.75
CA MET A 77 -20.31 10.97 1.27
C MET A 77 -20.05 10.42 2.68
N GLU A 78 -21.07 10.38 3.55
CA GLU A 78 -20.97 9.79 4.89
C GLU A 78 -20.67 8.28 4.82
N TRP A 79 -21.39 7.54 3.97
CA TRP A 79 -21.13 6.11 3.77
C TRP A 79 -19.73 5.86 3.20
N LEU A 80 -19.30 6.64 2.21
CA LEU A 80 -17.94 6.56 1.68
C LEU A 80 -16.90 6.84 2.77
N ASN A 81 -17.13 7.85 3.60
CA ASN A 81 -16.24 8.18 4.71
C ASN A 81 -16.10 6.99 5.66
N ILE A 82 -17.21 6.42 6.11
CA ILE A 82 -17.22 5.31 7.08
C ILE A 82 -16.53 4.07 6.48
N VAL A 83 -16.91 3.67 5.27
CA VAL A 83 -16.38 2.47 4.61
C VAL A 83 -14.88 2.60 4.36
N VAL A 84 -14.44 3.71 3.76
CA VAL A 84 -13.02 3.90 3.44
C VAL A 84 -12.19 4.09 4.71
N ARG A 85 -12.75 4.73 5.75
CA ARG A 85 -12.07 4.88 7.05
C ARG A 85 -11.89 3.55 7.74
N LEU A 86 -12.93 2.73 7.78
CA LEU A 86 -12.85 1.39 8.37
C LEU A 86 -11.83 0.53 7.62
N MET A 87 -11.83 0.57 6.29
CA MET A 87 -10.79 -0.08 5.49
C MET A 87 -9.40 0.42 5.86
N HIS A 88 -9.19 1.74 5.93
CA HIS A 88 -7.88 2.31 6.22
C HIS A 88 -7.36 1.94 7.61
N ILE A 89 -8.21 1.99 8.62
CA ILE A 89 -7.86 1.56 9.99
C ILE A 89 -7.51 0.07 9.98
N THR A 90 -8.30 -0.76 9.32
CA THR A 90 -8.08 -2.21 9.26
C THR A 90 -6.74 -2.55 8.58
N PHE A 91 -6.46 -1.97 7.41
CA PHE A 91 -5.20 -2.18 6.73
C PHE A 91 -4.02 -1.58 7.50
N GLY A 92 -4.19 -0.42 8.14
CA GLY A 92 -3.18 0.19 9.00
C GLY A 92 -2.80 -0.71 10.17
N ILE A 93 -3.79 -1.32 10.84
CA ILE A 93 -3.55 -2.31 11.90
C ILE A 93 -2.79 -3.52 11.34
N ALA A 94 -3.20 -4.05 10.19
CA ALA A 94 -2.51 -5.19 9.56
C ALA A 94 -1.05 -4.86 9.24
N TRP A 95 -0.78 -3.66 8.70
CA TRP A 95 0.56 -3.25 8.31
C TRP A 95 1.49 -2.97 9.49
N ILE A 96 1.01 -2.18 10.45
CA ILE A 96 1.77 -1.87 11.66
C ILE A 96 1.94 -3.13 12.51
N GLY A 97 0.90 -3.97 12.60
CA GLY A 97 0.95 -5.26 13.30
C GLY A 97 1.96 -6.22 12.70
N ALA A 98 1.99 -6.37 11.37
CA ALA A 98 3.02 -7.16 10.70
C ALA A 98 4.43 -6.60 10.97
N SER A 99 4.59 -5.28 10.99
CA SER A 99 5.87 -4.64 11.28
C SER A 99 6.36 -4.96 12.70
N PHE A 100 5.49 -4.82 13.71
CA PHE A 100 5.83 -5.20 15.09
C PHE A 100 6.12 -6.69 15.24
N TYR A 101 5.36 -7.54 14.56
CA TYR A 101 5.61 -8.98 14.55
C TYR A 101 7.01 -9.30 14.00
N PHE A 102 7.41 -8.68 12.89
CA PHE A 102 8.76 -8.87 12.33
C PHE A 102 9.86 -8.28 13.20
N VAL A 103 9.64 -7.14 13.85
CA VAL A 103 10.60 -6.59 14.83
C VAL A 103 10.79 -7.55 15.99
N PHE A 104 9.70 -8.09 16.55
CA PHE A 104 9.78 -9.13 17.57
C PHE A 104 10.53 -10.36 17.05
N LEU A 105 10.16 -10.88 15.88
CA LEU A 105 10.77 -12.06 15.27
C LEU A 105 12.29 -11.88 15.15
N GLU A 106 12.74 -10.77 14.56
CA GLU A 106 14.16 -10.48 14.34
C GLU A 106 14.97 -10.32 15.64
N ASN A 107 14.34 -9.79 16.69
CA ASN A 107 14.99 -9.60 17.99
C ASN A 107 15.02 -10.89 18.82
N ALA A 108 14.04 -11.77 18.63
CA ALA A 108 13.90 -13.01 19.38
C ALA A 108 14.65 -14.20 18.75
N LEU A 109 15.23 -14.05 17.55
CA LEU A 109 16.02 -15.11 16.92
C LEU A 109 17.17 -15.55 17.84
N ASN A 110 17.22 -16.84 18.14
CA ASN A 110 18.41 -17.47 18.68
C ASN A 110 19.48 -17.54 17.57
N ARG A 111 20.64 -16.93 17.86
CA ARG A 111 21.78 -16.84 16.94
C ARG A 111 23.03 -17.56 17.46
N THR A 112 22.93 -18.23 18.60
CA THR A 112 24.09 -18.76 19.33
C THR A 112 23.97 -20.24 19.62
N GLU A 113 22.85 -20.69 20.18
CA GLU A 113 22.68 -22.07 20.66
C GLU A 113 22.22 -22.95 19.51
N ASP A 114 22.97 -24.01 19.18
CA ASP A 114 22.60 -25.02 18.16
C ASP A 114 22.11 -24.46 16.81
N ALA A 115 22.53 -23.25 16.46
CA ALA A 115 22.17 -22.61 15.21
C ALA A 115 23.01 -23.19 14.08
N ARG A 116 22.36 -23.82 13.08
CA ARG A 116 23.06 -24.31 11.88
C ARG A 116 23.77 -23.17 11.17
N ASP A 117 24.97 -23.41 10.63
CA ASP A 117 25.81 -22.38 10.01
C ASP A 117 25.13 -21.63 8.85
N GLU A 118 24.21 -22.28 8.14
CA GLU A 118 23.41 -21.71 7.06
C GLU A 118 22.31 -20.72 7.53
N LEU A 119 21.94 -20.77 8.82
CA LEU A 119 20.88 -19.97 9.41
C LEU A 119 21.42 -18.67 10.01
N ALA A 120 20.75 -17.56 9.73
CA ALA A 120 20.94 -16.29 10.43
C ALA A 120 20.35 -16.33 11.85
N GLY A 121 19.47 -17.31 12.12
CA GLY A 121 18.94 -17.63 13.43
C GLY A 121 17.70 -18.52 13.33
N ASN A 122 17.27 -19.08 14.45
CA ASN A 122 16.03 -19.84 14.56
C ASN A 122 15.16 -19.31 15.73
N LEU A 123 13.88 -19.67 15.75
CA LEU A 123 12.97 -19.32 16.83
C LEU A 123 11.95 -20.43 17.05
N TRP A 124 11.81 -20.86 18.30
CA TRP A 124 10.64 -21.59 18.78
C TRP A 124 9.60 -20.62 19.31
N ALA A 125 8.36 -20.78 18.87
CA ALA A 125 7.23 -19.99 19.34
C ALA A 125 6.04 -20.90 19.64
N VAL A 126 5.20 -20.51 20.60
CA VAL A 126 3.95 -21.23 20.92
C VAL A 126 2.77 -20.27 20.74
N HIS A 127 1.73 -20.70 20.04
CA HIS A 127 0.51 -19.93 19.89
C HIS A 127 -0.68 -20.84 19.58
N GLY A 128 -1.86 -20.54 20.12
CA GLY A 128 -3.08 -21.30 19.83
C GLY A 128 -2.99 -22.81 20.16
N GLY A 129 -2.14 -23.20 21.12
CA GLY A 129 -1.91 -24.60 21.47
C GLY A 129 -0.95 -25.37 20.56
N GLY A 130 -0.35 -24.72 19.56
CA GLY A 130 0.66 -25.30 18.67
C GLY A 130 2.06 -24.74 18.90
N PHE A 131 3.08 -25.54 18.56
CA PHE A 131 4.47 -25.13 18.54
C PHE A 131 4.91 -24.84 17.10
N TYR A 132 5.54 -23.69 16.91
CA TYR A 132 6.09 -23.22 15.65
C TYR A 132 7.61 -23.19 15.77
N TYR A 133 8.29 -23.61 14.71
CA TYR A 133 9.73 -23.46 14.57
C TYR A 133 10.02 -22.70 13.30
N LEU A 134 10.67 -21.54 13.44
CA LEU A 134 11.02 -20.65 12.35
C LEU A 134 12.52 -20.65 12.14
N GLU A 135 12.93 -20.74 10.88
CA GLU A 135 14.34 -20.67 10.48
C GLU A 135 14.53 -19.48 9.54
N LYS A 136 15.42 -18.56 9.91
CA LYS A 136 15.84 -17.48 9.03
C LYS A 136 17.17 -17.85 8.40
N TYR A 137 17.21 -17.94 7.07
CA TYR A 137 18.43 -18.28 6.34
C TYR A 137 19.29 -17.04 6.08
N LYS A 138 20.63 -17.19 6.12
CA LYS A 138 21.58 -16.10 5.74
C LYS A 138 21.51 -15.79 4.25
N VAL A 139 21.31 -16.83 3.45
CA VAL A 139 21.20 -16.83 1.99
C VAL A 139 20.00 -17.67 1.57
N ALA A 140 19.76 -17.84 0.29
CA ALA A 140 18.67 -18.70 -0.15
C ALA A 140 18.89 -20.16 0.29
N PRO A 141 17.83 -20.87 0.71
CA PRO A 141 17.91 -22.29 1.03
C PRO A 141 18.18 -23.12 -0.22
N ALA A 142 18.69 -24.35 -0.03
CA ALA A 142 18.98 -25.28 -1.13
C ALA A 142 17.75 -25.56 -2.01
N THR A 143 16.56 -25.63 -1.40
CA THR A 143 15.30 -25.78 -2.11
C THR A 143 14.37 -24.61 -1.75
N ILE A 144 14.04 -23.79 -2.75
CA ILE A 144 13.14 -22.65 -2.56
C ILE A 144 11.69 -23.15 -2.61
N PRO A 145 10.87 -22.89 -1.58
CA PRO A 145 9.47 -23.27 -1.60
C PRO A 145 8.73 -22.69 -2.82
N LYS A 146 7.81 -23.48 -3.39
CA LYS A 146 6.97 -23.03 -4.52
C LYS A 146 6.08 -21.84 -4.13
N HIS A 147 5.64 -21.81 -2.87
CA HIS A 147 4.75 -20.79 -2.33
C HIS A 147 5.52 -19.90 -1.36
N LEU A 148 5.80 -18.66 -1.77
CA LEU A 148 6.34 -17.62 -0.93
C LEU A 148 5.25 -16.59 -0.62
N HIS A 149 5.08 -16.28 0.65
CA HIS A 149 4.20 -15.18 1.06
C HIS A 149 4.97 -13.85 0.94
N TRP A 150 4.31 -12.83 0.37
CA TRP A 150 4.91 -11.51 0.15
C TRP A 150 4.14 -10.45 0.92
N PHE A 151 4.75 -9.94 1.99
CA PHE A 151 4.22 -8.86 2.82
C PHE A 151 4.33 -7.52 2.09
N LYS A 152 3.40 -7.27 1.18
CA LYS A 152 3.31 -6.03 0.38
C LYS A 152 1.92 -5.44 0.36
N TYR A 153 0.91 -6.28 0.51
CA TYR A 153 -0.48 -5.89 0.36
C TYR A 153 -0.95 -5.03 1.53
N GLU A 154 -0.40 -5.25 2.71
CA GLU A 154 -0.67 -4.47 3.91
C GLU A 154 -0.28 -3.01 3.71
N ALA A 155 0.93 -2.76 3.18
CA ALA A 155 1.40 -1.42 2.84
C ALA A 155 0.57 -0.80 1.69
N TYR A 156 0.35 -1.57 0.61
CA TYR A 156 -0.37 -1.07 -0.57
C TYR A 156 -1.82 -0.71 -0.28
N PHE A 157 -2.55 -1.55 0.46
CA PHE A 157 -3.95 -1.29 0.79
C PHE A 157 -4.08 -0.21 1.86
N THR A 158 -3.14 -0.09 2.81
CA THR A 158 -3.13 1.05 3.74
C THR A 158 -2.95 2.36 2.98
N TRP A 159 -1.99 2.41 2.05
CA TRP A 159 -1.76 3.60 1.24
C TRP A 159 -2.95 3.92 0.34
N LEU A 160 -3.49 2.92 -0.38
CA LEU A 160 -4.63 3.11 -1.29
C LEU A 160 -5.86 3.64 -0.55
N SER A 161 -6.20 3.03 0.60
CA SER A 161 -7.33 3.45 1.42
C SER A 161 -7.10 4.83 2.07
N GLY A 162 -5.88 5.13 2.51
CA GLY A 162 -5.53 6.44 3.07
C GLY A 162 -5.56 7.56 2.03
N PHE A 163 -5.07 7.28 0.82
CA PHE A 163 -5.16 8.20 -0.30
C PHE A 163 -6.61 8.40 -0.74
N SER A 164 -7.43 7.34 -0.70
CA SER A 164 -8.88 7.44 -0.95
C SER A 164 -9.57 8.31 0.11
N LEU A 165 -9.17 8.24 1.38
CA LEU A 165 -9.65 9.15 2.43
C LEU A 165 -9.27 10.61 2.17
N LEU A 166 -8.07 10.89 1.65
CA LEU A 166 -7.72 12.26 1.25
C LEU A 166 -8.70 12.80 0.21
N PHE A 167 -9.08 11.98 -0.78
CA PHE A 167 -10.06 12.40 -1.79
C PHE A 167 -11.44 12.66 -1.18
N VAL A 168 -11.95 11.69 -0.43
CA VAL A 168 -13.31 11.75 0.14
C VAL A 168 -13.44 12.88 1.16
N VAL A 169 -12.45 13.06 2.04
CA VAL A 169 -12.53 13.98 3.16
C VAL A 169 -11.98 15.36 2.84
N TYR A 170 -10.87 15.45 2.10
CA TYR A 170 -10.16 16.70 1.88
C TYR A 170 -10.38 17.26 0.47
N TYR A 171 -10.28 16.44 -0.58
CA TYR A 171 -10.24 17.00 -1.94
C TYR A 171 -11.63 17.31 -2.51
N PHE A 172 -12.65 16.48 -2.24
CA PHE A 172 -14.02 16.77 -2.67
C PHE A 172 -14.61 18.04 -2.03
N ASN A 173 -14.14 18.41 -0.84
CA ASN A 173 -14.53 19.65 -0.16
C ASN A 173 -13.31 20.52 0.21
N ALA A 174 -12.34 20.65 -0.71
CA ALA A 174 -11.06 21.31 -0.46
C ALA A 174 -11.19 22.77 0.02
N LYS A 175 -12.21 23.49 -0.45
CA LYS A 175 -12.46 24.88 -0.01
C LYS A 175 -12.73 24.95 1.50
N ALA A 176 -13.48 24.01 2.06
CA ALA A 176 -13.77 23.99 3.50
C ALA A 176 -12.70 23.26 4.30
N MET A 177 -12.10 22.22 3.73
CA MET A 177 -11.26 21.27 4.48
C MET A 177 -9.77 21.58 4.39
N MET A 178 -9.30 22.22 3.31
CA MET A 178 -7.89 22.49 3.08
C MET A 178 -7.50 23.97 3.19
N ILE A 179 -8.40 24.89 2.85
CA ILE A 179 -8.06 26.31 2.69
C ILE A 179 -8.44 27.10 3.94
N ASP A 180 -7.49 27.88 4.45
CA ASP A 180 -7.72 28.96 5.41
C ASP A 180 -7.21 30.26 4.78
N THR A 181 -8.11 31.20 4.53
CA THR A 181 -7.78 32.47 3.88
C THR A 181 -6.85 33.36 4.71
N ASN A 182 -6.75 33.13 6.03
CA ASN A 182 -5.81 33.83 6.90
C ASN A 182 -4.39 33.26 6.79
N VAL A 183 -4.24 32.01 6.35
CA VAL A 183 -2.94 31.37 6.12
C VAL A 183 -2.48 31.67 4.70
N LEU A 184 -3.25 31.21 3.71
CA LEU A 184 -2.95 31.44 2.31
C LEU A 184 -4.22 31.37 1.47
N ASN A 185 -4.55 32.48 0.80
CA ASN A 185 -5.71 32.54 -0.07
C ASN A 185 -5.42 31.95 -1.46
N ILE A 186 -5.65 30.64 -1.61
CA ILE A 186 -5.49 29.90 -2.86
C ILE A 186 -6.79 29.20 -3.27
N GLY A 187 -6.93 28.94 -4.57
CA GLY A 187 -8.05 28.15 -5.09
C GLY A 187 -7.96 26.67 -4.71
N ALA A 188 -9.11 25.98 -4.67
CA ALA A 188 -9.20 24.56 -4.33
C ALA A 188 -8.31 23.66 -5.21
N GLY A 189 -8.28 23.92 -6.52
CA GLY A 189 -7.41 23.18 -7.44
C GLY A 189 -5.92 23.36 -7.15
N ALA A 190 -5.51 24.59 -6.79
CA ALA A 190 -4.13 24.87 -6.39
C ALA A 190 -3.77 24.16 -5.08
N ALA A 191 -4.66 24.18 -4.09
CA ALA A 191 -4.46 23.50 -2.82
C ALA A 191 -4.26 21.98 -3.01
N ILE A 192 -5.12 21.33 -3.81
CA ILE A 192 -5.01 19.90 -4.14
C ILE A 192 -3.71 19.63 -4.91
N GLY A 193 -3.40 20.45 -5.91
CA GLY A 193 -2.19 20.33 -6.72
C GLY A 193 -0.91 20.43 -5.88
N ILE A 194 -0.86 21.38 -4.94
CA ILE A 194 0.25 21.51 -3.99
C ILE A 194 0.32 20.29 -3.07
N GLY A 195 -0.82 19.80 -2.57
CA GLY A 195 -0.88 18.60 -1.71
C GLY A 195 -0.30 17.38 -2.41
N VAL A 196 -0.82 17.02 -3.58
CA VAL A 196 -0.33 15.87 -4.34
C VAL A 196 1.11 16.09 -4.84
N GLY A 197 1.42 17.29 -5.34
CA GLY A 197 2.76 17.63 -5.83
C GLY A 197 3.82 17.54 -4.72
N SER A 198 3.46 17.90 -3.49
CA SER A 198 4.37 17.79 -2.34
C SER A 198 4.74 16.35 -2.01
N PHE A 199 3.84 15.37 -2.23
CA PHE A 199 4.16 13.96 -2.01
C PHE A 199 5.17 13.45 -3.04
N VAL A 200 5.02 13.87 -4.30
CA VAL A 200 5.97 13.55 -5.38
C VAL A 200 7.32 14.21 -5.09
N ALA A 201 7.32 15.48 -4.71
CA ALA A 201 8.54 16.21 -4.36
C ALA A 201 9.27 15.57 -3.18
N ALA A 202 8.54 15.22 -2.11
CA ALA A 202 9.09 14.53 -0.95
C ALA A 202 9.72 13.19 -1.34
N TRP A 203 9.06 12.40 -2.19
CA TRP A 203 9.59 11.13 -2.67
C TRP A 203 10.86 11.31 -3.50
N LEU A 204 10.90 12.27 -4.42
CA LEU A 204 12.10 12.56 -5.20
C LEU A 204 13.27 13.01 -4.32
N ILE A 205 13.02 13.91 -3.37
CA ILE A 205 14.04 14.36 -2.41
C ILE A 205 14.59 13.16 -1.63
N TYR A 206 13.70 12.34 -1.08
CA TYR A 206 14.06 11.15 -0.32
C TYR A 206 14.86 10.12 -1.16
N ASP A 207 14.39 9.82 -2.37
CA ASP A 207 15.07 8.88 -3.29
C ASP A 207 16.47 9.37 -3.67
N LEU A 208 16.62 10.67 -3.96
CA LEU A 208 17.93 11.29 -4.22
C LEU A 208 18.85 11.26 -3.01
N MET A 209 18.32 11.49 -1.80
CA MET A 209 19.08 11.37 -0.56
C MET A 209 19.60 9.94 -0.37
N CYS A 210 18.75 8.93 -0.58
CA CYS A 210 19.11 7.51 -0.44
C CYS A 210 20.17 7.08 -1.46
N LYS A 211 20.18 7.67 -2.66
CA LYS A 211 21.19 7.41 -3.70
C LYS A 211 22.49 8.21 -3.53
N SER A 212 22.52 9.16 -2.61
CA SER A 212 23.68 10.02 -2.38
C SER A 212 24.70 9.40 -1.41
N ARG A 213 25.89 10.01 -1.32
CA ARG A 213 26.91 9.61 -0.33
C ARG A 213 26.46 9.81 1.12
N LEU A 214 25.37 10.56 1.35
CA LEU A 214 24.80 10.82 2.66
C LEU A 214 24.41 9.53 3.39
N VAL A 215 23.96 8.51 2.66
CA VAL A 215 23.59 7.20 3.22
C VAL A 215 24.73 6.53 3.99
N LYS A 216 26.00 6.85 3.68
CA LYS A 216 27.16 6.30 4.38
C LYS A 216 27.35 6.88 5.79
N ASN A 217 26.75 8.04 6.09
CA ASN A 217 26.78 8.66 7.41
C ASN A 217 25.37 8.72 7.99
N GLY A 218 25.00 7.70 8.75
CA GLY A 218 23.64 7.55 9.29
C GLY A 218 23.17 8.73 10.15
N VAL A 219 24.06 9.37 10.92
CA VAL A 219 23.71 10.54 11.73
C VAL A 219 23.38 11.73 10.85
N LEU A 220 24.23 12.03 9.86
CA LEU A 220 24.00 13.15 8.95
C LEU A 220 22.76 12.91 8.07
N PHE A 221 22.53 11.66 7.64
CA PHE A 221 21.31 11.27 6.93
C PHE A 221 20.06 11.49 7.78
N ALA A 222 20.06 11.07 9.04
CA ALA A 222 18.95 11.26 9.97
C ALA A 222 18.68 12.75 10.24
N LEU A 223 19.72 13.56 10.47
CA LEU A 223 19.60 15.00 10.66
C LEU A 223 19.04 15.70 9.43
N ALA A 224 19.55 15.40 8.24
CA ALA A 224 19.04 15.95 7.00
C ALA A 224 17.57 15.56 6.76
N GLY A 225 17.23 14.29 6.99
CA GLY A 225 15.85 13.81 6.88
C GLY A 225 14.91 14.49 7.86
N PHE A 226 15.33 14.69 9.12
CA PHE A 226 14.59 15.43 10.12
C PHE A 226 14.35 16.89 9.69
N LEU A 227 15.40 17.60 9.25
CA LEU A 227 15.27 18.98 8.77
C LEU A 227 14.32 19.09 7.57
N ILE A 228 14.38 18.17 6.62
CA ILE A 228 13.48 18.13 5.47
C ILE A 228 12.04 17.86 5.92
N ALA A 229 11.83 16.90 6.82
CA ALA A 229 10.49 16.63 7.37
C ALA A 229 9.93 17.86 8.11
N THR A 230 10.75 18.54 8.93
CA THR A 230 10.36 19.79 9.58
C THR A 230 10.06 20.89 8.57
N ALA A 231 10.83 21.00 7.49
CA ALA A 231 10.57 21.96 6.42
C ALA A 231 9.23 21.67 5.71
N PHE A 232 8.90 20.41 5.43
CA PHE A 232 7.59 20.04 4.90
C PHE A 232 6.46 20.33 5.89
N ALA A 233 6.63 20.03 7.18
CA ALA A 233 5.65 20.37 8.21
C ALA A 233 5.40 21.88 8.29
N PHE A 234 6.48 22.68 8.31
CA PHE A 234 6.42 24.13 8.28
C PHE A 234 5.73 24.64 7.01
N PHE A 235 6.12 24.11 5.84
CA PHE A 235 5.50 24.43 4.56
C PHE A 235 4.00 24.18 4.59
N TYR A 236 3.54 23.02 5.06
CA TYR A 236 2.12 22.71 5.13
C TYR A 236 1.35 23.66 6.04
N CYS A 237 1.93 24.09 7.18
CA CYS A 237 1.32 25.09 8.05
C CYS A 237 1.17 26.48 7.39
N HIS A 238 1.95 26.79 6.36
CA HIS A 238 1.89 28.06 5.63
C HIS A 238 1.04 28.00 4.36
N VAL A 239 0.52 26.83 4.00
CA VAL A 239 -0.28 26.62 2.77
C VAL A 239 -1.69 26.16 3.09
N PHE A 240 -1.84 25.28 4.08
CA PHE A 240 -3.10 24.62 4.40
C PHE A 240 -3.65 25.07 5.74
N SER A 241 -4.95 24.84 5.94
CA SER A 241 -5.56 24.87 7.26
C SER A 241 -4.82 23.93 8.21
N ALA A 242 -4.80 24.23 9.51
CA ALA A 242 -4.07 23.43 10.50
C ALA A 242 -4.45 21.92 10.46
N ARG A 243 -5.73 21.63 10.22
CA ARG A 243 -6.24 20.26 10.09
C ARG A 243 -5.68 19.57 8.84
N ALA A 244 -5.72 20.24 7.70
CA ALA A 244 -5.19 19.67 6.46
C ALA A 244 -3.68 19.53 6.50
N ALA A 245 -2.95 20.46 7.13
CA ALA A 245 -1.51 20.39 7.28
C ALA A 245 -1.07 19.11 8.00
N TYR A 246 -1.71 18.79 9.13
CA TYR A 246 -1.41 17.56 9.90
C TYR A 246 -1.64 16.29 9.08
N ILE A 247 -2.78 16.23 8.37
CA ILE A 247 -3.13 15.06 7.57
C ILE A 247 -2.21 14.90 6.35
N HIS A 248 -1.84 16.00 5.67
CA HIS A 248 -0.93 15.94 4.53
C HIS A 248 0.48 15.52 4.96
N PHE A 249 0.94 15.96 6.13
CA PHE A 249 2.22 15.50 6.67
C PHE A 249 2.24 13.98 6.91
N GLY A 250 1.21 13.44 7.57
CA GLY A 250 1.08 11.99 7.76
C GLY A 250 0.96 11.23 6.44
N ALA A 251 0.17 11.73 5.50
CA ALA A 251 0.01 11.13 4.19
C ALA A 251 1.29 11.16 3.35
N MET A 252 2.09 12.22 3.46
CA MET A 252 3.41 12.32 2.83
C MET A 252 4.32 11.20 3.35
N LEU A 253 4.46 11.03 4.67
CA LEU A 253 5.27 9.96 5.26
C LEU A 253 4.79 8.57 4.86
N GLY A 254 3.47 8.34 4.88
CA GLY A 254 2.89 7.08 4.42
C GLY A 254 3.16 6.80 2.94
N THR A 255 3.15 7.86 2.11
CA THR A 255 3.46 7.76 0.67
C THR A 255 4.93 7.42 0.42
N LEU A 256 5.86 8.04 1.16
CA LEU A 256 7.29 7.68 1.07
C LEU A 256 7.51 6.20 1.36
N MET A 257 6.91 5.70 2.43
CA MET A 257 7.05 4.30 2.81
C MET A 257 6.42 3.35 1.79
N ALA A 258 5.20 3.62 1.33
CA ALA A 258 4.54 2.80 0.31
C ALA A 258 5.32 2.78 -1.02
N ALA A 259 5.88 3.93 -1.42
CA ALA A 259 6.74 4.04 -2.59
C ALA A 259 8.02 3.20 -2.44
N ASN A 260 8.64 3.18 -1.25
CA ASN A 260 9.78 2.30 -0.98
C ASN A 260 9.41 0.82 -1.10
N VAL A 261 8.26 0.41 -0.57
CA VAL A 261 7.78 -0.98 -0.73
C VAL A 261 7.65 -1.32 -2.21
N PHE A 262 7.05 -0.43 -2.99
CA PHE A 262 6.73 -0.66 -4.40
C PHE A 262 7.95 -0.63 -5.32
N PHE A 263 8.79 0.40 -5.24
CA PHE A 263 9.88 0.64 -6.17
C PHE A 263 11.20 -0.04 -5.77
N LEU A 264 11.43 -0.25 -4.46
CA LEU A 264 12.73 -0.70 -3.96
C LEU A 264 12.62 -2.12 -3.37
N ILE A 265 11.79 -2.30 -2.34
CA ILE A 265 11.77 -3.54 -1.52
C ILE A 265 11.29 -4.73 -2.35
N ILE A 266 10.09 -4.66 -2.95
CA ILE A 266 9.52 -5.80 -3.67
C ILE A 266 10.32 -6.18 -4.92
N PRO A 267 10.79 -5.23 -5.76
CA PRO A 267 11.68 -5.56 -6.87
C PRO A 267 12.99 -6.22 -6.41
N SER A 268 13.60 -5.72 -5.33
CA SER A 268 14.83 -6.30 -4.78
C SER A 268 14.61 -7.72 -4.26
N GLN A 269 13.54 -7.96 -3.50
CA GLN A 269 13.19 -9.29 -3.02
C GLN A 269 12.87 -10.25 -4.16
N LYS A 270 12.17 -9.80 -5.21
CA LYS A 270 11.92 -10.61 -6.42
C LYS A 270 13.22 -10.97 -7.15
N ALA A 271 14.13 -10.01 -7.30
CA ALA A 271 15.43 -10.24 -7.90
C ALA A 271 16.27 -11.23 -7.09
N MET A 272 16.24 -11.12 -5.76
CA MET A 272 16.89 -12.04 -4.83
C MET A 272 16.37 -13.47 -4.98
N VAL A 273 15.04 -13.66 -4.98
CA VAL A 273 14.41 -14.98 -5.20
C VAL A 273 14.72 -15.53 -6.59
N LYS A 274 14.76 -14.69 -7.62
CA LYS A 274 15.11 -15.11 -8.99
C LYS A 274 16.56 -15.58 -9.07
N ALA A 275 17.51 -14.80 -8.54
CA ALA A 275 18.92 -15.19 -8.52
C ALA A 275 19.13 -16.52 -7.80
N ALA A 276 18.43 -16.69 -6.67
CA ALA A 276 18.46 -17.93 -5.91
C ALA A 276 17.93 -19.14 -6.70
N ARG A 277 16.82 -18.99 -7.43
CA ARG A 277 16.27 -20.06 -8.30
C ARG A 277 17.20 -20.42 -9.44
N GLU A 278 17.96 -19.45 -9.94
CA GLU A 278 18.91 -19.62 -11.04
C GLU A 278 20.32 -20.07 -10.57
N GLY A 279 20.53 -20.28 -9.26
CA GLY A 279 21.83 -20.62 -8.70
C GLY A 279 22.90 -19.52 -8.86
N LYS A 280 22.48 -18.27 -9.09
CA LYS A 280 23.38 -17.12 -9.26
C LYS A 280 23.77 -16.53 -7.90
N PRO A 281 24.97 -15.93 -7.78
CA PRO A 281 25.39 -15.27 -6.55
C PRO A 281 24.38 -14.16 -6.17
N LEU A 282 23.96 -14.18 -4.91
CA LEU A 282 23.07 -13.17 -4.35
C LEU A 282 23.86 -11.87 -4.20
N ASN A 283 23.37 -10.79 -4.80
CA ASN A 283 23.97 -9.47 -4.61
C ASN A 283 23.59 -8.96 -3.20
N PRO A 284 24.56 -8.79 -2.26
CA PRO A 284 24.27 -8.37 -0.89
C PRO A 284 23.75 -6.92 -0.78
N ALA A 285 23.84 -6.15 -1.86
CA ALA A 285 23.27 -4.81 -1.96
C ALA A 285 21.76 -4.82 -2.28
N LEU A 286 21.20 -5.93 -2.75
CA LEU A 286 19.76 -6.05 -2.99
C LEU A 286 19.04 -6.24 -1.65
N GLY A 287 18.34 -5.20 -1.18
CA GLY A 287 17.57 -5.22 0.07
C GLY A 287 18.23 -4.50 1.26
N LYS A 288 19.31 -3.75 1.02
CA LYS A 288 19.90 -2.80 1.98
C LYS A 288 19.70 -1.36 1.52
#